data_AF-A0A1Q9VXY9-F1
#
_entry.id   AF-A0A1Q9VXY9-F1
#
_cell.length_a   1.000
_cell.length_b   1.000
_cell.length_c   1.000
_cell.angle_alpha   90.00
_cell.angle_beta   90.00
_cell.angle_gamma   90.00
#
_symmetry.space_group_name_H-M   'P 1'
#
loop_
_entity.id
_entity.type
_entity.pdbx_description
1 polymer ?
#
loop_
_entity_poly.entity_id
_entity_poly.type
_entity_poly.pdbx_seq_one_letter_code
_entity_poly.pdbx_strand_id
1 'polypeptide(L)' 'MFLLSLDEIDRVKRANGLRTIQDLADATDVTRKTWSKALRDREPQSTVLQALAKLGARHNRILVSADDALLSAAA' A
#
# COMPACT_ATOMS: atom_id res chain seq x y z
N MET A 1 -5.24 15.37 3.49
CA MET A 1 -4.54 14.66 2.37
C MET A 1 -4.76 13.17 2.53
N PHE A 2 -4.86 12.38 1.44
CA PHE A 2 -4.96 10.93 1.52
C PHE A 2 -3.58 10.26 1.43
N LEU A 3 -3.37 9.24 2.25
CA LEU A 3 -2.20 8.38 2.28
C LEU A 3 -2.59 6.93 2.04
N LEU A 4 -1.65 6.14 1.54
CA LEU A 4 -1.76 4.70 1.54
C LEU A 4 -1.76 4.17 2.99
N SER A 5 -2.67 3.23 3.24
CA SER A 5 -2.73 2.47 4.49
C SER A 5 -1.66 1.38 4.51
N LEU A 6 -0.69 1.50 5.43
CA LEU A 6 0.35 0.48 5.60
C LEU A 6 -0.24 -0.84 6.12
N ASP A 7 -1.24 -0.76 7.00
CA ASP A 7 -1.92 -1.95 7.54
C ASP A 7 -2.62 -2.74 6.45
N GLU A 8 -3.31 -2.06 5.53
CA GLU A 8 -3.98 -2.73 4.42
C GLU A 8 -2.95 -3.29 3.42
N ILE A 9 -1.85 -2.57 3.16
CA ILE A 9 -0.76 -3.09 2.32
C ILE A 9 -0.16 -4.36 2.94
N ASP A 10 0.13 -4.36 4.23
CA ASP A 10 0.67 -5.53 4.92
C ASP A 10 -0.34 -6.69 4.96
N ARG A 11 -1.63 -6.39 5.10
CA ARG A 11 -2.70 -7.40 4.99
C ARG A 11 -2.75 -8.03 3.61
N VAL A 12 -2.66 -7.23 2.55
CA VAL A 12 -2.59 -7.71 1.16
C VAL A 12 -1.36 -8.57 0.92
N LYS A 13 -0.20 -8.14 1.41
CA LYS A 13 1.04 -8.92 1.36
C LYS A 13 0.87 -10.28 2.02
N ARG A 14 0.35 -10.34 3.26
CA ARG A 14 0.09 -11.59 3.98
C ARG A 14 -0.90 -12.50 3.25
N ALA A 15 -1.98 -11.93 2.71
CA ALA A 15 -3.01 -12.69 1.99
C ALA A 15 -2.47 -13.37 0.71
N ASN A 16 -1.46 -12.77 0.07
CA ASN A 16 -0.84 -13.29 -1.14
C ASN A 16 0.52 -13.98 -0.88
N GLY A 17 0.92 -14.16 0.38
CA GLY A 17 2.21 -14.76 0.75
C GLY A 17 3.45 -13.93 0.41
N LEU A 18 3.27 -12.64 0.09
CA LEU A 18 4.34 -11.71 -0.31
C LEU A 18 5.07 -11.19 0.93
N ARG A 19 6.39 -11.29 0.95
CA ARG A 19 7.23 -10.89 2.10
C ARG A 19 8.05 -9.66 1.77
N THR A 20 8.50 -9.54 0.53
CA THR A 20 9.43 -8.50 0.09
C THR A 20 8.80 -7.51 -0.88
N ILE A 21 9.50 -6.39 -1.11
CA ILE A 21 9.14 -5.43 -2.17
C ILE A 21 9.35 -6.07 -3.56
N GLN A 22 10.30 -7.00 -3.68
CA GLN A 22 10.52 -7.73 -4.92
C GLN A 22 9.28 -8.60 -5.23
N ASP A 23 8.75 -9.31 -4.25
CA ASP A 23 7.54 -10.14 -4.42
C ASP A 23 6.34 -9.29 -4.87
N LEU A 24 6.19 -8.08 -4.33
CA LEU A 24 5.17 -7.13 -4.77
C LEU A 24 5.38 -6.73 -6.24
N ALA A 25 6.61 -6.44 -6.63
CA ALA A 25 6.92 -6.04 -8.01
C ALA A 25 6.60 -7.19 -8.99
N ASP A 26 7.05 -8.40 -8.65
CA ASP A 26 6.83 -9.60 -9.44
C ASP A 26 5.33 -9.94 -9.55
N ALA A 27 4.55 -9.69 -8.49
CA ALA A 27 3.12 -9.95 -8.46
C ALA A 27 2.27 -8.86 -9.15
N THR A 28 2.79 -7.67 -9.42
CA THR A 28 1.96 -6.51 -9.80
C THR A 28 2.37 -5.74 -11.06
N ASP A 29 3.40 -6.16 -11.78
CA ASP A 29 3.94 -5.44 -12.95
C ASP A 29 4.32 -3.97 -12.66
N VAL A 30 4.42 -3.63 -11.37
CA VAL A 30 4.85 -2.32 -10.86
C VAL A 30 6.29 -2.47 -10.40
N THR A 31 7.17 -1.57 -10.85
CA THR A 31 8.60 -1.70 -10.54
C THR A 31 8.88 -1.64 -9.03
N ARG A 32 9.94 -2.33 -8.59
CA ARG A 32 10.46 -2.26 -7.22
C ARG A 32 10.69 -0.81 -6.77
N LYS A 33 11.18 0.06 -7.66
CA LYS A 33 11.42 1.48 -7.37
C LYS A 33 10.13 2.22 -7.04
N THR A 34 9.06 1.97 -7.80
CA THR A 34 7.74 2.54 -7.56
C THR A 34 7.18 2.06 -6.22
N TRP A 35 7.26 0.76 -5.93
CA TRP A 35 6.84 0.24 -4.61
C TRP A 35 7.63 0.84 -3.46
N SER A 36 8.96 0.91 -3.55
CA SER A 36 9.78 1.55 -2.53
C SER A 36 9.41 3.02 -2.31
N LYS A 37 9.12 3.75 -3.39
CA LYS A 37 8.67 5.15 -3.31
C LYS A 37 7.30 5.22 -2.61
N ALA A 38 6.34 4.42 -3.06
CA ALA A 38 4.97 4.42 -2.54
C ALA A 38 4.90 4.04 -1.05
N LEU A 39 5.72 3.08 -0.60
CA LEU A 39 5.78 2.70 0.81
C LEU A 39 6.42 3.77 1.69
N ARG A 40 7.42 4.49 1.17
CA ARG A 40 8.11 5.56 1.91
C ARG A 40 7.27 6.83 1.98
N ASP A 41 6.80 7.28 0.82
CA ASP A 41 6.11 8.58 0.68
C ASP A 41 4.62 8.45 1.02
N ARG A 42 4.10 7.21 1.06
CA ARG A 42 2.68 6.86 1.28
C ARG A 42 1.73 7.55 0.32
N GLU A 43 2.23 8.03 -0.81
CA GLU A 43 1.45 8.77 -1.80
C GLU A 43 0.56 7.80 -2.61
N PRO A 44 -0.75 8.07 -2.74
CA PRO A 44 -1.69 7.20 -3.42
C PRO A 44 -1.59 7.34 -4.95
N GLN A 45 -0.54 6.75 -5.53
CA GLN A 45 -0.35 6.72 -6.98
C GLN A 45 -1.36 5.76 -7.65
N SER A 46 -1.94 6.17 -8.78
CA SER A 46 -2.96 5.38 -9.50
C SER A 46 -2.50 3.96 -9.84
N THR A 47 -1.25 3.79 -10.29
CA THR A 47 -0.67 2.48 -10.63
C THR A 47 -0.58 1.56 -9.41
N VAL A 48 -0.19 2.10 -8.26
CA VAL A 48 -0.10 1.36 -6.99
C VAL A 48 -1.49 0.98 -6.47
N LEU A 49 -2.45 1.89 -6.57
CA LEU A 49 -3.85 1.61 -6.18
C LEU A 49 -4.46 0.49 -7.04
N GLN A 50 -4.23 0.53 -8.36
CA GLN A 50 -4.71 -0.53 -9.26
C GLN A 50 -4.03 -1.87 -8.96
N ALA A 51 -2.72 -1.88 -8.69
CA ALA A 51 -2.00 -3.08 -8.29
C ALA A 51 -2.55 -3.67 -6.99
N LEU A 52 -2.75 -2.85 -5.97
CA LEU A 52 -3.34 -3.27 -4.70
C LEU A 52 -4.77 -3.79 -4.87
N ALA A 53 -5.59 -3.13 -5.69
CA ALA A 53 -6.95 -3.59 -6.00
C ALA A 53 -6.94 -4.98 -6.66
N LYS A 54 -6.02 -5.22 -7.62
CA LYS A 54 -5.83 -6.54 -8.25
C LYS A 54 -5.40 -7.62 -7.25
N LEU A 55 -4.62 -7.25 -6.23
CA LEU A 55 -4.20 -8.15 -5.14
C LEU A 55 -5.26 -8.34 -4.03
N GLY A 56 -6.47 -7.76 -4.19
CA GLY A 56 -7.58 -7.92 -3.25
C GLY A 56 -7.56 -6.95 -2.07
N ALA A 57 -6.95 -5.76 -2.24
CA ALA A 57 -7.05 -4.69 -1.28
C ALA A 57 -8.49 -4.22 -1.08
N ARG A 58 -8.84 -3.92 0.16
CA ARG A 58 -10.16 -3.40 0.53
C ARG A 58 -10.27 -1.92 0.15
N HIS A 59 -11.18 -1.60 -0.77
CA HIS A 59 -11.42 -0.23 -1.26
C HIS A 59 -11.67 0.79 -0.14
N ASN A 60 -12.33 0.37 0.95
CA ASN A 60 -12.63 1.24 2.10
C ASN A 60 -11.51 1.30 3.15
N ARG A 61 -10.36 0.65 2.92
CA ARG A 61 -9.22 0.61 3.87
C ARG A 61 -7.89 0.98 3.23
N ILE A 62 -7.80 1.01 1.90
CA ILE A 62 -6.55 1.27 1.16
C ILE A 62 -6.05 2.72 1.29
N LEU A 63 -6.97 3.67 1.52
CA LEU A 63 -6.66 5.08 1.77
C LEU A 63 -7.01 5.46 3.20
N VAL A 64 -6.18 6.28 3.82
CA VAL A 64 -6.41 6.90 5.13
C VAL A 64 -6.16 8.41 5.04
N SER A 65 -6.85 9.20 5.86
CA SER A 65 -6.57 10.63 5.99
C SER A 65 -5.25 10.83 6.74
N ALA A 66 -4.44 11.79 6.29
CA ALA A 66 -3.19 12.15 6.96
C ALA A 66 -3.42 12.57 8.42
N ASP A 67 -4.54 13.25 8.69
CA ASP A 67 -4.93 13.67 10.04
C ASP A 67 -5.21 12.46 10.95
N ASP A 68 -5.95 11.45 10.44
CA ASP A 68 -6.18 10.18 11.14
C ASP A 68 -4.89 9.39 11.36
N ALA A 69 -3.99 9.42 10.38
CA ALA A 69 -2.70 8.73 10.47
C ALA A 69 -1.79 9.32 11.56
N LEU A 70 -1.83 10.64 11.78
CA LEU A 70 -1.11 11.31 12.86
C LEU A 70 -1.68 10.93 14.23
N LEU A 71 -3.02 10.87 14.35
CA LEU A 71 -3.70 10.44 15.58
C LEU A 71 -3.36 8.99 15.94
N SER A 72 -3.29 8.09 14.96
CA SER A 72 -2.92 6.69 15.18
C SER A 72 -1.46 6.48 15.57
N ALA A 73 -0.55 7.40 15.23
CA ALA A 73 0.87 7.30 15.57
C ALA A 73 1.20 7.88 16.95
N ALA A 74 0.31 8.71 17.50
CA ALA A 74 0.46 9.36 18.80
C ALA A 74 -0.23 8.59 19.96
N ALA A 75 -0.99 7.54 19.64
CA ALA A 75 -1.70 6.67 20.59
C ALA A 75 -0.91 5.38 20.87
#